data_AF-A0A1U7LG76-F1
#
_entry.id   AF-A0A1U7LG76-F1
#
_cell.length_a   1.000
_cell.length_b   1.000
_cell.length_c   1.000
_cell.angle_alpha   90.00
_cell.angle_beta   90.00
_cell.angle_gamma   90.00
#
_symmetry.space_group_name_H-M   'P 1'
#
loop_
_entity.id
_entity.type
_entity.pdbx_description
1 polymer ?
#
loop_
_entity_poly.entity_id
_entity_poly.type
_entity_poly.pdbx_seq_one_letter_code
_entity_poly.pdbx_strand_id
1 'polypeptide(L)'
;MPLIGILSPMKISVILAALSFVISAAHEIYQFFEESTDGRTTTRLGLLENKNIPGRYWLQANAQTHDVFYFDESGIVKWGPGEDRGKRLFAHVSGQSSNLGLYFALAQEPDQNSSDFAEFEGPIGKYYLNYGSQAVFKTCNGGIIYITSSQTRCLSLKIKVVFIDTRN
;
A
#
# COMPACT_ATOMS: atom_id res chain seq x y z
N MET A 1 35.03 -71.37 -8.44
CA MET A 1 33.72 -71.14 -7.78
C MET A 1 33.95 -71.16 -6.27
N PRO A 2 33.39 -70.26 -5.44
CA PRO A 2 32.91 -68.87 -5.62
C PRO A 2 33.90 -67.85 -4.97
N LEU A 3 34.05 -66.58 -5.39
CA LEU A 3 33.20 -65.37 -5.30
C LEU A 3 32.75 -64.99 -3.87
N ILE A 4 33.22 -63.84 -3.37
CA ILE A 4 32.66 -62.86 -2.40
C ILE A 4 33.85 -61.91 -2.11
N GLY A 5 33.86 -60.60 -2.31
CA GLY A 5 32.82 -59.59 -2.47
C GLY A 5 33.36 -58.34 -1.75
N ILE A 6 34.02 -57.45 -2.49
CA ILE A 6 34.58 -56.18 -1.97
C ILE A 6 33.39 -55.24 -1.71
N LEU A 7 33.11 -54.94 -0.44
CA LEU A 7 32.19 -53.87 -0.06
C LEU A 7 33.00 -52.65 0.37
N SER A 8 33.22 -51.75 -0.57
CA SER A 8 33.68 -50.38 -0.29
C SER A 8 32.62 -49.65 0.55
N PRO A 9 33.00 -48.86 1.57
CA PRO A 9 32.03 -48.08 2.32
C PRO A 9 31.40 -47.01 1.41
N MET A 10 30.08 -47.07 1.26
CA MET A 10 29.27 -46.05 0.59
C MET A 10 29.43 -44.72 1.33
N LYS A 11 29.97 -43.71 0.64
CA LYS A 11 29.90 -42.31 1.07
C LYS A 11 28.47 -41.82 0.84
N ILE A 12 27.69 -41.73 1.92
CA ILE A 12 26.40 -41.03 1.89
C ILE A 12 26.70 -39.53 1.97
N SER A 13 26.80 -38.89 0.80
CA SER A 13 26.74 -37.43 0.71
C SER A 13 25.28 -37.01 0.81
N VAL A 14 24.85 -36.62 2.01
CA VAL A 14 23.59 -35.89 2.17
C VAL A 14 23.87 -34.45 1.72
N ILE A 15 23.52 -34.13 0.47
CA ILE A 15 23.40 -32.75 0.05
C ILE A 15 22.15 -32.22 0.72
N LEU A 16 22.32 -31.58 1.87
CA LEU A 16 21.28 -30.78 2.49
C LEU A 16 21.14 -29.52 1.64
N ALA A 17 20.33 -29.60 0.58
CA ALA A 17 19.85 -28.41 -0.09
C ALA A 17 19.07 -27.62 0.95
N ALA A 18 19.69 -26.57 1.49
CA ALA A 18 18.98 -25.53 2.18
C ALA A 18 17.99 -24.96 1.16
N LEU A 19 16.76 -25.49 1.18
CA LEU A 19 15.60 -24.77 0.69
C LEU A 19 15.56 -23.52 1.53
N SER A 20 16.20 -22.47 1.03
CA SER A 20 15.87 -21.10 1.34
C SER A 20 14.43 -20.94 0.89
N PHE A 21 13.48 -21.41 1.71
CA PHE A 21 12.12 -20.94 1.66
C PHE A 21 12.25 -19.46 1.98
N VAL A 22 12.41 -18.65 0.94
CA VAL A 22 11.98 -17.27 0.96
C VAL A 22 10.50 -17.40 1.28
N ILE A 23 10.18 -17.28 2.57
CA ILE A 23 8.83 -16.98 3.00
C ILE A 23 8.59 -15.63 2.33
N SER A 24 7.96 -15.68 1.15
CA SER A 24 7.26 -14.54 0.61
C SER A 24 6.24 -14.21 1.69
N ALA A 25 6.57 -13.24 2.54
CA ALA A 25 5.59 -12.61 3.39
C ALA A 25 4.59 -12.01 2.41
N ALA A 26 3.48 -12.72 2.18
CA ALA A 26 2.41 -12.20 1.38
C ALA A 26 1.91 -10.95 2.11
N HIS A 27 2.16 -9.78 1.53
CA HIS A 27 1.62 -8.55 2.07
C HIS A 27 0.09 -8.64 2.07
N GLU A 28 -0.54 -8.20 3.14
CA GLU A 28 -1.98 -7.98 3.13
C GLU A 28 -2.31 -6.86 2.12
N ILE A 29 -3.32 -7.09 1.30
CA ILE A 29 -3.71 -6.17 0.22
C ILE A 29 -5.06 -5.55 0.57
N TYR A 30 -5.18 -4.25 0.33
CA TYR A 30 -6.32 -3.46 0.73
C TYR A 30 -6.88 -2.62 -0.41
N GLN A 31 -8.19 -2.37 -0.33
CA GLN A 31 -8.87 -1.30 -1.04
C GLN A 31 -9.10 -0.13 -0.09
N PHE A 32 -8.96 1.08 -0.62
CA PHE A 32 -9.28 2.30 0.11
C PHE A 32 -10.60 2.88 -0.36
N PHE A 33 -11.36 3.42 0.59
CA PHE A 33 -12.61 4.12 0.36
C PHE A 33 -12.61 5.44 1.12
N GLU A 34 -13.04 6.51 0.47
CA GLU A 34 -13.48 7.71 1.18
C GLU A 34 -14.79 7.38 1.87
N GLU A 35 -14.82 7.49 3.20
CA GLU A 35 -16.03 7.45 4.01
C GLU A 35 -16.27 8.86 4.57
N SER A 36 -17.44 9.45 4.30
CA SER A 36 -17.82 10.73 4.90
C SER A 36 -17.78 10.65 6.43
N THR A 37 -17.51 11.77 7.10
CA THR A 37 -17.36 11.77 8.58
C THR A 37 -18.60 11.27 9.33
N ASP A 38 -19.78 11.35 8.71
CA ASP A 38 -21.06 10.82 9.22
C ASP A 38 -21.33 9.34 8.84
N GLY A 39 -20.41 8.70 8.12
CA GLY A 39 -20.43 7.28 7.76
C GLY A 39 -21.39 6.91 6.63
N ARG A 40 -22.03 7.88 5.96
CA ARG A 40 -23.14 7.63 5.01
C ARG A 40 -22.70 7.37 3.58
N THR A 41 -21.62 8.02 3.14
CA THR A 41 -21.15 7.91 1.76
C THR A 41 -19.82 7.22 1.74
N THR A 42 -19.73 6.12 0.99
CA THR A 42 -18.49 5.41 0.72
C THR A 42 -18.20 5.44 -0.77
N THR A 43 -17.08 6.02 -1.17
CA THR A 43 -16.63 6.02 -2.57
C THR A 43 -15.23 5.41 -2.64
N ARG A 44 -15.02 4.48 -3.59
CA ARG A 44 -13.71 3.86 -3.75
C ARG A 44 -12.66 4.90 -4.17
N LEU A 45 -11.49 4.83 -3.55
CA LEU A 45 -10.33 5.65 -3.90
C LEU A 45 -9.45 4.93 -4.92
N GLY A 46 -8.83 5.74 -5.78
CA GLY A 46 -7.96 5.31 -6.85
C GLY A 46 -6.85 6.31 -7.13
N LEU A 47 -5.92 5.91 -7.98
CA LEU A 47 -4.84 6.76 -8.45
C LEU A 47 -5.23 7.42 -9.76
N LEU A 48 -5.25 8.76 -9.78
CA LEU A 48 -5.39 9.55 -11.00
C LEU A 48 -4.06 10.23 -11.33
N GLU A 49 -3.58 10.08 -12.56
CA GLU A 49 -2.35 10.74 -13.01
C GLU A 49 -2.47 12.27 -12.89
N ASN A 50 -1.46 12.88 -12.28
CA ASN A 50 -1.30 14.31 -12.20
C ASN A 50 -0.84 14.84 -13.57
N LYS A 51 -1.77 15.48 -14.29
CA LYS A 51 -1.50 16.05 -15.62
C LYS A 51 -0.40 17.10 -15.66
N ASN A 52 -0.08 17.71 -14.51
CA ASN A 52 0.95 18.76 -14.44
C ASN A 52 2.33 18.20 -14.08
N ILE A 53 2.39 16.99 -13.51
CA ILE A 53 3.64 16.36 -13.07
C ILE A 53 3.59 14.87 -13.45
N PRO A 54 4.14 14.51 -14.64
CA PRO A 54 4.14 13.14 -15.12
C PRO A 54 4.75 12.17 -14.12
N GLY A 55 4.18 10.97 -14.02
CA GLY A 55 4.66 9.93 -13.09
C GLY A 55 4.20 10.10 -11.64
N ARG A 56 3.46 11.18 -11.32
CA ARG A 56 2.79 11.35 -10.03
C ARG A 56 1.30 11.12 -10.15
N TYR A 57 0.72 10.49 -9.15
CA TYR A 57 -0.69 10.13 -9.14
C TYR A 57 -1.35 10.63 -7.87
N TRP A 58 -2.42 11.40 -7.99
CA TRP A 58 -3.22 11.79 -6.84
C TRP A 58 -4.06 10.63 -6.35
N LEU A 59 -4.13 10.44 -5.03
CA LEU A 59 -5.19 9.63 -4.46
C LEU A 59 -6.50 10.42 -4.57
N GLN A 60 -7.52 9.82 -5.18
CA GLN A 60 -8.78 10.51 -5.48
C GLN A 60 -9.98 9.56 -5.40
N ALA A 61 -11.14 10.10 -5.04
CA ALA A 61 -12.43 9.43 -5.23
C ALA A 61 -12.66 9.08 -6.70
N ASN A 62 -12.44 7.81 -7.05
CA ASN A 62 -12.59 7.31 -8.41
C ASN A 62 -13.00 5.83 -8.39
N ALA A 63 -14.31 5.61 -8.48
CA ALA A 63 -14.92 4.29 -8.44
C ALA A 63 -14.55 3.37 -9.63
N GLN A 64 -13.95 3.92 -10.69
CA GLN A 64 -13.61 3.15 -11.89
C GLN A 64 -12.25 2.47 -11.78
N THR A 65 -11.40 2.92 -10.87
CA THR A 65 -10.08 2.32 -10.67
C THR A 65 -10.20 1.00 -9.93
N HIS A 66 -9.29 0.08 -10.27
CA HIS A 66 -9.12 -1.19 -9.56
C HIS A 66 -7.84 -1.20 -8.71
N ASP A 67 -7.35 0.00 -8.35
CA ASP A 67 -6.14 0.12 -7.55
C ASP A 67 -6.34 -0.52 -6.17
N VAL A 68 -5.29 -1.18 -5.72
CA VAL A 68 -5.18 -1.85 -4.44
C VAL A 68 -3.80 -1.58 -3.88
N PHE A 69 -3.67 -1.64 -2.56
CA PHE A 69 -2.52 -1.13 -1.83
C PHE A 69 -2.08 -2.14 -0.78
N TYR A 70 -0.85 -2.02 -0.31
CA TYR A 70 -0.37 -2.73 0.86
C TYR A 70 0.49 -1.80 1.71
N PHE A 71 0.65 -2.15 2.98
CA PHE A 71 1.56 -1.45 3.88
C PHE A 71 2.90 -2.18 3.91
N ASP A 72 3.98 -1.44 3.79
CA ASP A 72 5.34 -1.91 4.07
C ASP A 72 6.04 -0.96 5.07
N GLU A 73 7.30 -1.22 5.38
CA GLU A 73 8.08 -0.41 6.31
C GLU A 73 8.23 1.06 5.88
N SER A 74 8.12 1.34 4.58
CA SER A 74 8.23 2.68 3.99
C SER A 74 6.86 3.37 3.87
N GLY A 75 5.75 2.70 4.19
CA GLY A 75 4.40 3.25 4.17
C GLY A 75 3.45 2.52 3.23
N ILE A 76 2.60 3.26 2.54
CA ILE A 76 1.60 2.68 1.63
C ILE A 76 2.21 2.52 0.25
N VAL A 77 2.03 1.34 -0.35
CA VAL A 77 2.52 1.03 -1.69
C VAL A 77 1.36 0.59 -2.56
N LYS A 78 1.32 1.11 -3.79
CA LYS A 78 0.40 0.59 -4.80
C LYS A 78 0.81 -0.83 -5.17
N TRP A 79 -0.10 -1.77 -5.02
CA TRP A 79 0.09 -3.13 -5.50
C TRP A 79 -0.13 -3.20 -7.01
N GLY A 80 0.73 -3.97 -7.69
CA GLY A 80 0.57 -4.35 -9.08
C GLY A 80 0.93 -5.83 -9.25
N PRO A 81 0.17 -6.62 -10.02
CA PRO A 81 0.53 -8.01 -10.29
C PRO A 81 1.83 -8.08 -11.12
N GLY A 82 2.80 -8.87 -10.67
CA GLY A 82 4.11 -9.03 -11.30
C GLY A 82 5.14 -8.00 -10.78
N GLU A 83 6.05 -8.45 -9.92
CA GLU A 83 7.05 -7.61 -9.24
C GLU A 83 8.11 -7.03 -10.20
N ASP A 84 7.86 -5.84 -10.76
CA ASP A 84 8.94 -4.90 -11.08
C ASP A 84 9.20 -4.06 -9.82
N ARG A 85 10.03 -4.58 -8.89
CA ARG A 85 10.39 -3.87 -7.63
C ARG A 85 10.92 -2.45 -7.86
N GLY A 86 11.45 -2.16 -9.05
CA GLY A 86 11.93 -0.83 -9.46
C GLY A 86 10.86 0.16 -9.95
N LYS A 87 9.59 -0.26 -10.10
CA LYS A 87 8.47 0.58 -10.54
C LYS A 87 7.36 0.73 -9.49
N ARG A 88 7.67 0.38 -8.24
CA ARG A 88 6.73 0.48 -7.11
C ARG A 88 6.36 1.94 -6.88
N LEU A 89 5.06 2.21 -6.82
CA LEU A 89 4.54 3.53 -6.50
C LEU A 89 4.27 3.61 -5.00
N PHE A 90 5.00 4.46 -4.31
CA PHE A 90 4.87 4.72 -2.88
C PHE A 90 3.98 5.92 -2.66
N ALA A 91 3.23 5.93 -1.57
CA ALA A 91 2.59 7.14 -1.08
C ALA A 91 3.67 8.14 -0.69
N HIS A 92 3.45 9.40 -1.00
CA HIS A 92 4.29 10.51 -0.59
C HIS A 92 3.38 11.67 -0.18
N VAL A 93 3.93 12.52 0.70
CA VAL A 93 3.29 13.75 1.11
C VAL A 93 3.97 14.91 0.41
N SER A 94 3.20 15.81 -0.20
CA SER A 94 3.73 17.06 -0.76
C SER A 94 3.00 18.26 -0.23
N GLY A 95 3.74 19.34 -0.07
CA GLY A 95 3.20 20.67 0.20
C GLY A 95 3.77 21.30 1.46
N GLN A 96 3.13 22.37 1.90
CA GLN A 96 3.43 23.03 3.16
C GLN A 96 2.40 22.60 4.20
N SER A 97 2.67 22.84 5.48
CA SER A 97 1.82 22.41 6.61
C SER A 97 0.32 22.72 6.46
N SER A 98 -0.03 23.79 5.74
CA SER A 98 -1.41 24.19 5.46
C SER A 98 -2.11 23.39 4.36
N ASN A 99 -1.37 22.76 3.44
CA ASN A 99 -1.91 22.00 2.31
C ASN A 99 -0.99 20.81 2.02
N LEU A 100 -1.18 19.72 2.76
CA LEU A 100 -0.44 18.48 2.61
C LEU A 100 -1.24 17.50 1.76
N GLY A 101 -0.84 17.35 0.49
CA GLY A 101 -1.46 16.43 -0.47
C GLY A 101 -0.85 15.03 -0.41
N LEU A 102 -1.69 14.01 -0.57
CA LEU A 102 -1.27 12.62 -0.68
C LEU A 102 -1.21 12.22 -2.16
N TYR A 103 -0.01 11.86 -2.63
CA TYR A 103 0.21 11.38 -3.99
C TYR A 103 1.03 10.10 -3.99
N PHE A 104 1.07 9.42 -5.14
CA PHE A 104 1.85 8.22 -5.36
C PHE A 104 2.86 8.43 -6.49
N ALA A 105 4.10 8.03 -6.28
CA ALA A 105 5.20 8.19 -7.24
C ALA A 105 6.28 7.11 -7.04
N LEU A 106 7.29 7.08 -7.91
CA LEU A 106 8.38 6.11 -7.79
C LEU A 106 9.27 6.39 -6.58
N ALA A 107 9.75 5.32 -5.94
CA ALA A 107 10.59 5.36 -4.73
C ALA A 107 11.89 6.18 -4.82
N GLN A 108 12.35 6.53 -6.03
CA GLN A 108 13.59 7.28 -6.23
C GLN A 108 13.37 8.80 -6.12
N GLU A 109 12.13 9.27 -5.95
CA GLU A 109 11.88 10.68 -5.66
C GLU A 109 12.28 11.01 -4.21
N PRO A 110 12.81 12.22 -3.93
CA PRO A 110 13.14 12.62 -2.57
C PRO A 110 11.89 12.64 -1.69
N ASP A 111 11.82 11.69 -0.77
CA ASP A 111 10.67 11.44 0.08
C ASP A 111 10.43 12.56 1.11
N GLN A 112 9.15 12.84 1.36
CA GLN A 112 8.69 13.38 2.63
C GLN A 112 7.78 12.33 3.30
N ASN A 113 8.26 11.81 4.44
CA ASN A 113 7.57 10.97 5.44
C ASN A 113 6.33 10.20 4.97
N SER A 114 6.53 9.16 4.17
CA SER A 114 5.49 8.18 3.82
C SER A 114 5.27 7.12 4.91
N SER A 115 6.23 6.95 5.83
CA SER A 115 6.20 5.98 6.92
C SER A 115 5.16 6.29 8.00
N ASP A 116 4.63 7.50 8.04
CA ASP A 116 3.67 7.92 9.06
C ASP A 116 2.25 7.40 8.77
N PHE A 117 2.03 6.75 7.62
CA PHE A 117 0.78 6.10 7.30
C PHE A 117 0.66 4.74 8.00
N ALA A 118 -0.43 4.55 8.73
CA ALA A 118 -0.80 3.26 9.30
C ALA A 118 -2.30 3.02 9.22
N GLU A 119 -2.70 1.76 9.40
CA GLU A 119 -4.08 1.45 9.71
C GLU A 119 -4.33 1.57 11.21
N PHE A 120 -5.57 1.90 11.57
CA PHE A 120 -6.05 1.82 12.94
C PHE A 120 -7.47 1.29 12.99
N GLU A 121 -7.78 0.57 14.06
CA GLU A 121 -9.13 0.07 14.31
C GLU A 121 -10.01 1.21 14.86
N GLY A 122 -11.06 1.54 14.11
CA GLY A 122 -12.11 2.46 14.50
C GLY A 122 -13.31 1.76 15.14
N PRO A 123 -14.42 2.50 15.34
CA PRO A 123 -15.62 1.94 15.94
C PRO A 123 -16.17 0.76 15.15
N ILE A 124 -16.65 -0.27 15.87
CA ILE A 124 -17.40 -1.40 15.30
C ILE A 124 -16.55 -2.18 14.27
N GLY A 125 -15.28 -2.45 14.59
CA GLY A 125 -14.39 -3.32 13.79
C GLY A 125 -14.07 -2.80 12.38
N LYS A 126 -14.27 -1.50 12.13
CA LYS A 126 -13.89 -0.86 10.86
C LYS A 126 -12.45 -0.36 10.95
N TYR A 127 -11.66 -0.59 9.92
CA TYR A 127 -10.29 -0.10 9.83
C TYR A 127 -10.22 1.17 8.99
N TYR A 128 -9.38 2.10 9.42
CA TYR A 128 -9.19 3.39 8.77
C TYR A 128 -7.71 3.72 8.67
N LEU A 129 -7.34 4.52 7.67
CA LEU A 129 -6.01 5.06 7.54
C LEU A 129 -5.82 6.22 8.53
N ASN A 130 -4.65 6.32 9.13
CA ASN A 130 -4.15 7.54 9.76
C ASN A 130 -2.85 8.00 9.10
N TYR A 131 -2.49 9.26 9.38
CA TYR A 131 -1.18 9.83 9.10
C TYR A 131 -0.67 10.45 10.40
N GLY A 132 0.36 9.86 10.99
CA GLY A 132 0.77 10.16 12.37
C GLY A 132 -0.39 9.92 13.34
N SER A 133 -0.84 10.97 14.04
CA SER A 133 -1.99 10.90 14.95
C SER A 133 -3.31 11.35 14.34
N GLN A 134 -3.36 11.65 13.04
CA GLN A 134 -4.52 12.22 12.36
C GLN A 134 -5.26 11.17 11.54
N ALA A 135 -6.56 11.01 11.77
CA ALA A 135 -7.43 10.07 11.05
C ALA A 135 -8.47 10.75 10.13
N VAL A 136 -8.55 12.08 10.15
CA VAL A 136 -9.47 12.86 9.32
C VAL A 136 -8.69 13.50 8.20
N PHE A 137 -9.11 13.26 6.96
CA PHE A 137 -8.51 13.80 5.75
C PHE A 137 -9.42 14.87 5.14
N LYS A 138 -8.95 15.50 4.08
CA LYS A 138 -9.71 16.46 3.27
C LYS A 138 -9.81 15.96 1.83
N THR A 139 -11.02 15.98 1.27
CA THR A 139 -11.22 15.85 -0.18
C THR A 139 -11.44 17.24 -0.77
N CYS A 140 -10.70 17.59 -1.81
CA CYS A 140 -10.74 18.90 -2.47
C CYS A 140 -10.70 18.72 -3.99
N ASN A 141 -10.96 19.80 -4.75
CA ASN A 141 -10.64 19.89 -6.19
C ASN A 141 -11.03 18.65 -7.03
N GLY A 142 -12.30 18.26 -7.00
CA GLY A 142 -12.80 17.13 -7.79
C GLY A 142 -12.53 15.76 -7.19
N GLY A 143 -12.14 15.68 -5.91
CA GLY A 143 -12.04 14.42 -5.17
C GLY A 143 -10.64 14.07 -4.70
N ILE A 144 -9.65 14.94 -4.91
CA ILE A 144 -8.24 14.72 -4.52
C ILE A 144 -8.13 14.74 -3.01
N ILE A 145 -7.40 13.76 -2.47
CA ILE A 145 -7.24 13.56 -1.04
C ILE A 145 -6.00 14.30 -0.53
N TYR A 146 -6.20 15.05 0.54
CA TYR A 146 -5.20 15.79 1.30
C TYR A 146 -5.22 15.31 2.76
N ILE A 147 -4.06 15.22 3.37
CA ILE A 147 -3.92 15.06 4.82
C ILE A 147 -4.47 16.32 5.50
N THR A 148 -3.96 17.49 5.11
CA THR A 148 -4.47 18.80 5.57
C THR A 148 -4.70 19.70 4.38
N SER A 149 -5.69 20.58 4.46
CA SER A 149 -5.92 21.60 3.44
C SER A 149 -6.60 22.81 4.04
N SER A 150 -6.09 24.00 3.73
CA SER A 150 -6.66 25.30 4.08
C SER A 150 -7.57 25.85 2.97
N GLN A 151 -7.80 25.07 1.91
CA GLN A 151 -8.66 25.49 0.81
C GLN A 151 -10.11 25.58 1.29
N THR A 152 -10.84 26.58 0.77
CA THR A 152 -12.19 26.92 1.21
C THR A 152 -13.27 25.93 0.76
N ARG A 153 -12.94 24.98 -0.12
CA ARG A 153 -13.88 24.00 -0.70
C ARG A 153 -13.37 22.57 -0.54
N CYS A 154 -13.17 22.17 0.72
CA CYS A 154 -12.83 20.80 1.06
C CYS A 154 -13.84 20.20 2.03
N LEU A 155 -14.13 18.91 1.87
CA LEU A 155 -14.94 18.15 2.81
C LEU A 155 -14.03 17.28 3.69
N SER A 156 -14.43 17.10 4.95
CA SER A 156 -13.77 16.17 5.86
C SER A 156 -14.23 14.74 5.57
N LEU A 157 -13.29 13.80 5.62
CA LEU A 157 -13.54 12.37 5.42
C LEU A 157 -12.61 11.52 6.28
N LYS A 158 -12.91 10.23 6.35
CA LYS A 158 -11.97 9.19 6.78
C LYS A 158 -11.66 8.29 5.58
N ILE A 159 -10.46 7.75 5.52
CA ILE A 159 -10.13 6.75 4.51
C ILE A 159 -10.34 5.40 5.15
N LYS A 160 -11.41 4.70 4.78
CA LYS A 160 -11.69 3.34 5.21
C LYS A 160 -10.77 2.38 4.46
N VAL A 161 -10.17 1.45 5.20
CA VAL A 161 -9.28 0.41 4.69
C VAL A 161 -10.04 -0.92 4.71
N VAL A 162 -10.06 -1.63 3.58
CA VAL A 162 -10.79 -2.89 3.42
C VAL A 162 -9.83 -3.95 2.90
N PHE A 163 -9.60 -4.99 3.71
CA PHE A 163 -8.78 -6.14 3.34
C PHE A 163 -9.40 -6.92 2.18
N ILE A 164 -8.55 -7.37 1.25
CA ILE A 164 -8.91 -8.24 0.13
C ILE A 164 -8.29 -9.61 0.38
N ASP A 165 -9.13 -10.63 0.58
CA ASP A 165 -8.65 -12.00 0.64
C ASP A 165 -8.32 -12.49 -0.78
N THR A 166 -7.04 -12.67 -1.08
CA THR A 166 -6.56 -13.15 -2.39
C THR A 166 -6.51 -14.68 -2.50
N ARG A 167 -7.07 -15.42 -1.54
CA ARG A 167 -7.03 -16.89 -1.49
C ARG A 167 -8.25 -17.58 -2.14
N ASN A 168 -9.17 -16.82 -2.72
CA ASN A 168 -10.36 -17.33 -3.42
C ASN A 168 -10.26 -17.16 -4.93
#